data_AF-F9GFQ6-F1
#
_entry.id   AF-F9GFQ6-F1
#
_cell.length_a   1.000
_cell.length_b   1.000
_cell.length_c   1.000
_cell.angle_alpha   90.00
_cell.angle_beta   90.00
_cell.angle_gamma   90.00
#
_symmetry.space_group_name_H-M   'P 1'
#
loop_
_entity.id
_entity.type
_entity.pdbx_description
1 polymer ?
#
loop_
_entity_poly.entity_id
_entity_poly.type
_entity_poly.pdbx_seq_one_letter_code
_entity_poly.pdbx_strand_id
1 'polypeptide(L)'
;MSLYLPSLPVGTIGGGTGLPMQREALKLLKCDGDGAGQKERLAGLIAAFGLALDASTSAAITNDTFTASHMRLGRGQERPKL
;
A
#
# COMPACT_ATOMS: atom_id res chain seq x y z
N MET A 1 -2.17 -16.81 5.39
CA MET A 1 -1.24 -16.27 4.35
C MET A 1 0.00 -15.72 5.06
N SER A 2 1.14 -15.74 4.39
CA SER A 2 2.41 -15.18 4.88
C SER A 2 3.13 -14.49 3.73
N LEU A 3 3.78 -13.35 3.98
CA LEU A 3 4.57 -12.62 2.99
C LEU A 3 6.01 -12.49 3.50
N TYR A 4 6.97 -12.97 2.71
CA TYR A 4 8.39 -12.88 3.00
C TYR A 4 9.08 -12.00 1.96
N LEU A 5 9.68 -10.91 2.41
CA LEU A 5 10.41 -9.96 1.59
C LEU A 5 11.90 -10.04 1.98
N PRO A 6 12.72 -10.87 1.30
CA PRO A 6 14.12 -11.09 1.69
C PRO A 6 14.99 -9.83 1.54
N SER A 7 14.54 -8.88 0.73
CA SER A 7 15.15 -7.56 0.60
C SER A 7 14.05 -6.53 0.37
N LEU A 8 14.00 -5.52 1.25
CA LEU A 8 13.10 -4.38 1.13
C LEU A 8 13.86 -3.09 1.44
N PRO A 9 14.60 -2.52 0.46
CA PRO A 9 15.32 -1.28 0.65
C PRO A 9 14.34 -0.13 0.87
N VAL A 10 14.33 0.43 2.07
CA VAL A 10 13.47 1.55 2.44
C VAL A 10 14.22 2.56 3.30
N GLY A 11 13.82 3.82 3.19
CA GLY A 11 14.36 4.92 3.97
C GLY A 11 13.26 5.93 4.30
N THR A 12 13.40 6.61 5.42
CA THR A 12 12.52 7.71 5.85
C THR A 12 13.20 9.07 5.73
N ILE A 13 14.50 9.11 5.39
CA ILE A 13 15.32 10.32 5.27
C ILE A 13 16.06 10.28 3.93
N GLY A 14 16.09 11.43 3.24
CA GLY A 14 16.85 11.64 2.00
C GLY A 14 16.02 11.54 0.73
N GLY A 15 16.54 12.15 -0.34
CA GLY A 15 15.89 12.17 -1.66
C GLY A 15 14.44 12.65 -1.59
N GLY A 16 13.52 11.82 -2.11
CA GLY A 16 12.09 12.14 -2.19
C GLY A 16 11.37 12.23 -0.84
N THR A 17 11.92 11.71 0.25
CA THR A 17 11.23 11.75 1.57
C THR A 17 11.18 13.16 2.17
N GLY A 18 12.02 14.07 1.66
CA GLY A 18 12.02 15.49 2.05
C GLY A 18 10.97 16.34 1.33
N LEU A 19 10.33 15.83 0.28
CA LEU A 19 9.29 16.56 -0.45
C LEU A 19 8.05 16.75 0.45
N PRO A 20 7.33 17.89 0.34
CA PRO A 20 6.25 18.23 1.27
C PRO A 20 5.20 17.12 1.43
N MET A 21 4.71 16.56 0.33
CA MET A 21 3.65 15.54 0.37
C MET A 21 4.14 14.20 0.95
N GLN A 22 5.35 13.78 0.58
CA GLN A 22 5.96 12.55 1.06
C GLN A 22 6.27 12.64 2.55
N ARG A 23 6.71 13.81 3.02
CA ARG A 23 6.93 14.09 4.45
C ARG A 23 5.62 14.01 5.25
N GLU A 24 4.52 14.57 4.73
CA GLU A 24 3.20 14.43 5.38
C GLU A 24 2.69 12.99 5.37
N ALA A 25 2.95 12.22 4.30
CA ALA A 25 2.61 10.80 4.28
C ALA A 25 3.40 10.00 5.33
N LEU A 26 4.69 10.28 5.51
CA LEU A 26 5.51 9.66 6.55
C LEU A 26 5.00 10.01 7.96
N LYS A 27 4.59 11.26 8.19
CA LYS A 27 3.93 11.68 9.46
C LYS A 27 2.64 10.91 9.72
N LEU A 28 1.79 10.76 8.70
CA LEU A 28 0.54 10.00 8.82
C LEU A 28 0.79 8.55 9.26
N LEU A 29 1.86 7.95 8.74
CA LEU A 29 2.29 6.59 9.09
C LEU A 29 3.12 6.53 10.38
N LYS A 30 3.36 7.66 11.04
CA LYS A 30 4.24 7.82 12.21
C LYS A 30 5.65 7.30 11.96
N CYS A 31 6.18 7.60 10.76
CA CYS A 31 7.50 7.21 10.26
C CYS A 31 8.42 8.43 10.05
N ASP A 32 8.12 9.57 10.68
CA ASP A 32 8.80 10.86 10.51
C ASP A 32 9.75 11.24 11.65
N GLY A 33 9.87 10.38 12.68
CA GLY A 33 10.76 10.63 13.81
C GLY A 33 12.25 10.41 13.48
N ASP A 34 13.08 10.50 14.51
CA ASP A 34 14.52 10.30 14.37
C ASP A 34 14.92 8.83 14.58
N GLY A 35 16.05 8.45 13.98
CA GLY A 35 16.71 7.17 14.22
C GLY A 35 16.26 5.98 13.36
N ALA A 36 16.88 4.83 13.62
CA ALA A 36 16.75 3.65 12.77
C ALA A 36 15.35 3.01 12.79
N GLY A 37 14.57 3.19 13.86
CA GLY A 37 13.26 2.55 14.04
C GLY A 37 12.19 3.02 13.04
N GLN A 38 12.35 4.19 12.42
CA GLN A 38 11.36 4.69 11.47
C GLN A 38 11.32 3.90 10.16
N LYS A 39 12.50 3.56 9.61
CA LYS A 39 12.59 2.74 8.40
C LYS A 39 12.10 1.31 8.63
N GLU A 40 12.33 0.76 9.83
CA GLU A 40 11.82 -0.57 10.23
C GLU A 40 10.30 -0.55 10.37
N ARG A 41 9.73 0.50 10.97
CA ARG A 41 8.29 0.71 11.02
C ARG A 41 7.69 0.80 9.63
N LEU A 42 8.28 1.59 8.74
CA LEU A 42 7.83 1.72 7.36
C LEU A 42 7.90 0.38 6.61
N ALA A 43 9.00 -0.37 6.76
CA ALA A 43 9.15 -1.71 6.19
C ALA A 43 8.05 -2.67 6.69
N GLY A 44 7.78 -2.66 8.01
CA GLY A 44 6.73 -3.46 8.62
C GLY A 44 5.33 -3.10 8.11
N LEU A 45 5.04 -1.80 7.94
CA LEU A 45 3.79 -1.34 7.35
C LEU A 45 3.64 -1.78 5.89
N ILE A 46 4.69 -1.66 5.08
CA ILE A 46 4.68 -2.12 3.68
C ILE A 46 4.39 -3.63 3.61
N ALA A 47 5.06 -4.44 4.44
CA ALA A 47 4.83 -5.88 4.49
C ALA A 47 3.40 -6.22 4.95
N ALA A 48 2.89 -5.54 5.98
CA ALA A 48 1.54 -5.75 6.50
C ALA A 48 0.46 -5.37 5.47
N PHE A 49 0.59 -4.20 4.83
CA PHE A 49 -0.33 -3.77 3.78
C PHE A 49 -0.23 -4.64 2.53
N GLY A 50 0.97 -5.13 2.18
CA GLY A 50 1.15 -6.09 1.08
C GLY A 50 0.40 -7.40 1.34
N LEU A 51 0.52 -7.96 2.54
CA LEU A 51 -0.23 -9.17 2.93
C LEU A 51 -1.75 -8.92 2.94
N ALA A 52 -2.19 -7.76 3.43
CA ALA A 52 -3.60 -7.38 3.43
C ALA A 52 -4.17 -7.23 2.01
N LEU A 53 -3.38 -6.66 1.09
CA LEU A 53 -3.74 -6.55 -0.33
C LEU A 53 -3.91 -7.92 -0.97
N ASP A 54 -3.01 -8.86 -0.69
CA ASP A 54 -3.05 -10.22 -1.22
C ASP A 54 -4.31 -10.98 -0.74
N ALA A 55 -4.61 -10.87 0.57
CA ALA A 55 -5.84 -11.45 1.14
C ALA A 55 -7.10 -10.83 0.54
N SER A 56 -7.16 -9.50 0.43
CA SER A 56 -8.31 -8.79 -0.16
C SER A 56 -8.50 -9.15 -1.64
N THR A 57 -7.41 -9.28 -2.39
CA THR A 57 -7.44 -9.60 -3.83
C THR A 57 -7.89 -11.03 -4.04
N SER A 58 -7.34 -11.97 -3.27
CA SER A 58 -7.75 -13.38 -3.29
C SER A 58 -9.25 -13.52 -3.00
N ALA A 59 -9.76 -12.84 -1.97
CA ALA A 59 -11.19 -12.84 -1.65
C ALA A 59 -12.05 -12.29 -2.81
N ALA A 60 -11.64 -11.16 -3.40
CA ALA A 60 -12.37 -10.52 -4.51
C ALA A 60 -12.39 -11.37 -5.79
N ILE A 61 -11.34 -12.18 -6.02
CA ILE A 61 -11.29 -13.14 -7.12
C ILE A 61 -12.25 -14.31 -6.83
N THR A 62 -12.21 -14.86 -5.61
CA THR A 62 -13.03 -16.03 -5.24
C THR A 62 -14.53 -15.77 -5.20
N ASN A 63 -14.95 -14.51 -5.12
CA ASN A 63 -16.37 -14.11 -5.11
C ASN A 63 -16.79 -13.32 -6.35
N ASP A 64 -15.98 -13.34 -7.42
CA ASP A 64 -16.22 -12.66 -8.70
C ASP A 64 -16.44 -11.13 -8.62
N THR A 65 -16.01 -10.47 -7.53
CA THR A 65 -16.17 -9.02 -7.37
C THR A 65 -14.97 -8.20 -7.87
N PHE A 66 -13.85 -8.84 -8.21
CA PHE A 66 -12.64 -8.14 -8.65
C PHE A 66 -12.89 -7.24 -9.86
N THR A 67 -13.39 -7.79 -10.97
CA THR A 67 -13.67 -7.03 -12.20
C THR A 67 -14.78 -6.01 -11.99
N ALA A 68 -15.86 -6.37 -11.29
CA ALA A 68 -16.97 -5.46 -11.01
C ALA A 68 -16.52 -4.21 -10.24
N SER A 69 -15.63 -4.38 -9.26
CA SER A 69 -15.06 -3.28 -8.48
C SER A 69 -14.18 -2.37 -9.33
N HIS A 70 -13.36 -2.94 -10.23
CA HIS A 70 -12.53 -2.17 -11.17
C HIS A 70 -13.37 -1.41 -12.20
N MET A 71 -14.46 -1.97 -12.68
CA MET A 71 -15.37 -1.23 -13.57
C MET A 71 -16.05 -0.08 -12.85
N ARG A 72 -16.51 -0.30 -11.61
CA ARG A 72 -17.21 0.73 -10.84
C ARG A 72 -16.29 1.86 -10.37
N LEU A 73 -15.06 1.54 -9.94
CA LEU A 73 -14.15 2.48 -9.27
C LEU A 73 -12.93 2.88 -10.10
N GLY A 74 -12.60 2.13 -11.15
CA GLY A 74 -11.38 2.30 -11.96
C GLY A 74 -11.44 3.44 -12.98
N ARG A 75 -12.38 4.39 -12.82
CA ARG A 75 -12.55 5.57 -13.69
C ARG A 75 -12.87 5.24 -15.16
N GLY A 76 -13.16 3.97 -15.49
CA GLY A 76 -13.69 3.52 -16.78
C GLY A 76 -15.22 3.51 -16.77
N GLN A 77 -15.84 3.93 -17.87
CA GLN A 77 -17.29 4.12 -18.01
C GLN A 77 -18.12 2.93 -17.51
N GLU A 78 -19.24 3.20 -16.82
CA GLU A 78 -20.23 2.18 -16.49
C GLU A 78 -20.69 1.47 -17.77
N ARG A 79 -20.82 0.14 -17.72
CA ARG A 79 -21.43 -0.64 -18.81
C ARG A 79 -22.87 -0.13 -18.98
N PRO A 80 -23.31 0.28 -20.19
CA PRO A 80 -24.70 0.66 -20.39
C PRO A 80 -25.58 -0.52 -19.99
N LYS A 81 -26.60 -0.26 -19.18
CA LYS A 81 -27.64 -1.24 -18.85
C LYS A 81 -28.34 -1.59 -20.16
N LEU A 82 -28.16 -2.82 -20.63
CA LEU A 82 -29.00 -3.44 -21.66
C LEU A 82 -30.40 -3.66 -21.09
#